data_AF-I0JZY9-F1
#
_entry.id   AF-I0JZY9-F1
#
_cell.length_a   1.000
_cell.length_b   1.000
_cell.length_c   1.000
_cell.angle_alpha   90.00
_cell.angle_beta   90.00
_cell.angle_gamma   90.00
#
_symmetry.space_group_name_H-M   'P 1'
#
loop_
_entity.id
_entity.type
_entity.pdbx_description
1 polymer ?
#
loop_
_entity_poly.entity_id
_entity_poly.type
_entity_poly.pdbx_seq_one_letter_code
_entity_poly.pdbx_strand_id
1 'polypeptide(L)'
;MGSSSPRLSIRLWIVVDQDSIGERSCGNRGGSCRRAIPLRPERRGFPRNWMNLTEAYSYCKHIASHYENFPVGLLVAKNLAPHVHAIYAFSRIADDYADEGYSLNEKEREDEQKRKKRLDSLDTWRAYLLDPKLCAKNPVFLALHDTIEKFQLPLNLFTDLLDAFKQDVLKDRYKNFEEVLDYCKKSANPIGRLVLYLHRQTTDLQLLSSDFICTALQLANFWQDISIDLKKNRIYLPKDEMEQYKVSEAELFARHFSSNFRDLLSFQVKRTEELFDKGKVLIDTLEWPLKLEIALTWYGGKTILDKIKKINYNTLAFRPKLGYKDVPSLLFKSLRMICRKKANR
;
A
#
# COMPACT_ATOMS: atom_id res chain seq x y z
N MET A 1 -18.68 3.98 -18.90
CA MET A 1 -17.98 4.75 -17.84
C MET A 1 -17.81 3.83 -16.65
N GLY A 2 -16.70 3.10 -16.59
CA GLY A 2 -16.40 2.17 -15.49
C GLY A 2 -15.04 2.54 -14.92
N SER A 3 -15.04 3.28 -13.81
CA SER A 3 -13.82 3.64 -13.09
C SER A 3 -13.37 2.44 -12.26
N SER A 4 -12.28 1.81 -12.66
CA SER A 4 -11.57 0.79 -11.87
C SER A 4 -11.13 1.39 -10.52
N SER A 5 -11.50 0.74 -9.42
CA SER A 5 -11.24 1.18 -8.04
C SER A 5 -9.76 0.95 -7.65
N PRO A 6 -9.06 1.88 -6.97
CA PRO A 6 -7.67 1.69 -6.58
C PRO A 6 -7.54 0.90 -5.26
N ARG A 7 -6.53 0.01 -5.24
CA ARG A 7 -6.19 -0.99 -4.22
C ARG A 7 -5.12 -0.40 -3.27
N LEU A 8 -5.42 -0.16 -2.00
CA LEU A 8 -4.71 0.86 -1.20
C LEU A 8 -3.64 0.37 -0.20
N SER A 9 -3.60 -0.91 0.20
CA SER A 9 -2.77 -1.29 1.36
C SER A 9 -1.30 -1.57 1.01
N ILE A 10 -1.00 -2.03 -0.22
CA ILE A 10 0.38 -2.31 -0.69
C ILE A 10 0.99 -1.13 -1.44
N ARG A 11 0.17 -0.15 -1.81
CA ARG A 11 0.57 1.09 -2.49
C ARG A 11 1.50 1.98 -1.64
N LEU A 12 1.77 1.61 -0.39
CA LEU A 12 2.43 2.50 0.54
C LEU A 12 3.94 2.59 0.41
N TRP A 13 4.59 1.54 -0.06
CA TRP A 13 5.99 1.55 -0.47
C TRP A 13 6.18 1.66 -1.98
N ILE A 14 5.10 1.45 -2.71
CA ILE A 14 4.97 1.65 -4.15
C ILE A 14 4.58 3.11 -4.33
N VAL A 15 5.57 3.98 -4.12
CA VAL A 15 5.55 5.44 -4.22
C VAL A 15 4.39 5.95 -5.08
N VAL A 16 3.39 6.48 -4.39
CA VAL A 16 2.53 7.57 -4.82
C VAL A 16 1.91 7.41 -6.21
N ASP A 17 0.69 6.90 -6.17
CA ASP A 17 -0.32 6.90 -7.23
C ASP A 17 -0.14 7.94 -8.35
N GLN A 18 0.42 7.49 -9.49
CA GLN A 18 0.26 8.10 -10.80
C GLN A 18 -0.81 7.36 -11.62
N ASP A 19 -2.08 7.42 -11.21
CA ASP A 19 -3.20 7.25 -12.13
C ASP A 19 -3.31 8.48 -13.07
N SER A 20 -2.34 8.64 -13.98
CA SER A 20 -2.35 9.64 -15.06
C SER A 20 -1.43 9.22 -16.22
N ILE A 21 -1.55 7.99 -16.72
CA ILE A 21 -1.02 7.63 -18.04
C ILE A 21 -2.04 6.72 -18.75
N GLY A 22 -2.77 7.29 -19.73
CA GLY A 22 -3.32 6.50 -20.84
C GLY A 22 -4.82 6.49 -21.08
N GLU A 23 -5.55 7.62 -21.00
CA GLU A 23 -6.77 7.74 -21.82
C GLU A 23 -6.36 8.02 -23.28
N ARG A 24 -6.20 6.95 -24.07
CA ARG A 24 -6.38 7.04 -25.52
C ARG A 24 -7.70 6.37 -25.87
N SER A 25 -8.61 7.20 -26.35
CA SER A 25 -9.86 6.82 -27.00
C SER A 25 -9.62 5.75 -28.06
N CYS A 26 -10.21 4.57 -27.87
CA CYS A 26 -10.49 3.65 -28.96
C CYS A 26 -11.99 3.32 -28.95
N GLY A 27 -12.62 3.61 -30.08
CA GLY A 27 -14.06 3.58 -30.28
C GLY A 27 -14.70 2.20 -30.14
N ASN A 28 -15.98 2.28 -29.77
CA ASN A 28 -17.07 1.33 -29.96
C ASN A 28 -16.76 0.11 -30.86
N ARG A 29 -16.77 -1.10 -30.26
CA ARG A 29 -17.45 -2.31 -30.78
C ARG A 29 -17.36 -3.48 -29.79
N GLY A 30 -18.53 -3.94 -29.32
CA GLY A 30 -18.86 -5.35 -29.08
C GLY A 30 -18.15 -6.14 -27.98
N GLY A 31 -18.80 -6.27 -26.82
CA GLY A 31 -19.00 -7.52 -26.06
C GLY A 31 -17.80 -8.39 -25.65
N SER A 32 -17.49 -8.42 -24.34
CA SER A 32 -17.20 -9.66 -23.59
C SER A 32 -17.07 -9.37 -22.09
N CYS A 33 -17.91 -10.00 -21.27
CA CYS A 33 -17.86 -9.99 -19.81
C CYS A 33 -16.49 -10.40 -19.27
N ARG A 34 -15.88 -9.55 -18.43
CA ARG A 34 -14.64 -9.84 -17.71
C ARG A 34 -14.92 -10.87 -16.62
N ARG A 35 -14.38 -12.08 -16.80
CA ARG A 35 -14.42 -13.16 -15.80
C ARG A 35 -13.48 -12.84 -14.63
N ALA A 36 -13.93 -13.12 -13.42
CA ALA A 36 -13.06 -13.29 -12.26
C ALA A 36 -11.93 -14.28 -12.58
N ILE A 37 -10.72 -14.01 -12.10
CA ILE A 37 -9.61 -14.99 -12.15
C ILE A 37 -10.06 -16.17 -11.27
N PRO A 38 -10.29 -17.37 -11.82
CA PRO A 38 -10.74 -18.49 -11.00
C PRO A 38 -9.59 -18.92 -10.11
N LEU A 39 -9.83 -18.97 -8.79
CA LEU A 39 -9.06 -19.78 -7.85
C LEU A 39 -9.34 -21.28 -8.11
N ARG A 40 -8.95 -21.79 -9.28
CA ARG A 40 -8.82 -23.22 -9.58
C ARG A 40 -7.72 -23.42 -10.62
N PRO A 41 -6.65 -24.16 -10.32
CA PRO A 41 -5.63 -24.48 -11.30
C PRO A 41 -6.08 -25.67 -12.12
N GLU A 42 -7.12 -25.52 -12.94
CA GLU A 42 -7.40 -26.52 -13.98
C GLU A 42 -7.74 -25.85 -15.31
N ARG A 43 -6.89 -26.16 -16.29
CA ARG A 43 -7.01 -25.97 -17.75
C ARG A 43 -6.53 -24.64 -18.32
N ARG A 44 -5.20 -24.55 -18.49
CA ARG A 44 -4.53 -24.50 -19.81
C ARG A 44 -3.02 -24.75 -19.65
N GLY A 45 -2.58 -25.95 -20.06
CA GLY A 45 -1.27 -26.19 -20.67
C GLY A 45 0.02 -25.88 -19.89
N PHE A 46 0.06 -25.98 -18.55
CA PHE A 46 1.35 -26.12 -17.86
C PHE A 46 1.68 -27.63 -17.78
N PRO A 47 2.84 -28.09 -18.29
CA PRO A 47 3.22 -29.50 -18.21
C PRO A 47 3.30 -29.93 -16.73
N ARG A 48 2.90 -31.19 -16.46
CA ARG A 48 2.85 -31.85 -15.14
C ARG A 48 4.21 -32.07 -14.46
N ASN A 49 5.23 -31.28 -14.79
CA ASN A 49 6.50 -31.29 -14.07
C ASN A 49 6.47 -30.24 -12.98
N TRP A 50 6.91 -30.64 -11.79
CA TRP A 50 6.86 -29.85 -10.56
C TRP A 50 7.39 -28.43 -10.76
N MET A 51 6.70 -27.46 -10.20
CA MET A 51 7.12 -26.07 -10.30
C MET A 51 8.41 -25.88 -9.52
N ASN A 52 9.49 -25.54 -10.23
CA ASN A 52 10.77 -25.24 -9.60
C ASN A 52 10.80 -23.78 -9.09
N LEU A 53 11.79 -23.45 -8.26
CA LEU A 53 11.90 -22.12 -7.63
C LEU A 53 11.97 -20.96 -8.67
N THR A 54 12.60 -21.19 -9.82
CA THR A 54 12.69 -20.19 -10.90
C THR A 54 11.32 -19.89 -11.50
N GLU A 55 10.48 -20.91 -11.70
CA GLU A 55 9.11 -20.76 -12.17
C GLU A 55 8.23 -20.06 -11.14
N ALA A 56 8.42 -20.36 -9.86
CA ALA A 56 7.74 -19.68 -8.75
C ALA A 56 8.05 -18.17 -8.72
N TYR A 57 9.32 -17.78 -8.81
CA TYR A 57 9.69 -16.36 -8.93
C TYR A 57 9.15 -15.70 -10.20
N SER A 58 9.10 -16.43 -11.31
CA SER A 58 8.54 -15.94 -12.58
C SER A 58 7.03 -15.69 -12.45
N TYR A 59 6.32 -16.54 -11.73
CA TYR A 59 4.91 -16.36 -11.40
C TYR A 59 4.69 -15.10 -10.54
N CYS A 60 5.49 -14.92 -9.49
CA CYS A 60 5.43 -13.71 -8.66
C CYS A 60 5.73 -12.44 -9.48
N LYS A 61 6.72 -12.48 -10.39
CA LYS A 61 7.00 -11.38 -11.31
C LYS A 61 5.81 -11.08 -12.22
N HIS A 62 5.13 -12.10 -12.74
CA HIS A 62 3.96 -11.92 -13.59
C HIS A 62 2.82 -11.22 -12.84
N ILE A 63 2.57 -11.60 -11.58
CA ILE A 63 1.64 -10.88 -10.70
C ILE A 63 2.10 -9.44 -10.54
N ALA A 64 3.36 -9.20 -10.19
CA ALA A 64 3.87 -7.84 -10.01
C ALA A 64 3.72 -6.98 -11.29
N SER A 65 3.95 -7.55 -12.47
CA SER A 65 3.86 -6.81 -13.74
C SER A 65 2.44 -6.62 -14.27
N HIS A 66 1.49 -7.51 -13.94
CA HIS A 66 0.12 -7.45 -14.48
C HIS A 66 -0.73 -6.32 -13.87
N TYR A 67 -0.36 -5.84 -12.69
CA TYR A 67 -1.17 -4.88 -11.94
C TYR A 67 -0.66 -3.44 -12.01
N GLU A 68 0.49 -3.20 -12.61
CA GLU A 68 1.23 -1.97 -12.40
C GLU A 68 1.98 -1.55 -13.70
N ASN A 69 1.70 -0.35 -14.23
CA ASN A 69 2.56 0.40 -15.16
C ASN A 69 3.79 0.97 -14.43
N PHE A 70 4.39 0.22 -13.50
CA PHE A 70 5.14 0.83 -12.41
C PHE A 70 6.67 0.68 -12.55
N PRO A 71 7.45 1.74 -12.24
CA PRO A 71 8.93 1.74 -12.14
C PRO A 71 9.51 1.38 -10.74
N VAL A 72 8.92 0.44 -9.99
CA VAL A 72 9.37 -0.02 -8.64
C VAL A 72 10.39 -1.05 -9.00
N GLY A 73 11.61 -0.79 -8.58
CA GLY A 73 12.74 -1.56 -9.03
C GLY A 73 13.47 -1.00 -10.23
N LEU A 74 13.19 0.25 -10.66
CA LEU A 74 14.16 0.96 -11.48
C LEU A 74 15.47 1.21 -10.72
N LEU A 75 15.40 1.30 -9.38
CA LEU A 75 16.55 1.44 -8.48
C LEU A 75 16.79 0.25 -7.54
N VAL A 76 15.83 -0.68 -7.39
CA VAL A 76 16.08 -1.94 -6.68
C VAL A 76 17.11 -2.73 -7.47
N ALA A 77 18.17 -3.16 -6.80
CA ALA A 77 19.21 -3.94 -7.44
C ALA A 77 18.62 -5.20 -8.11
N LYS A 78 19.09 -5.55 -9.31
CA LYS A 78 18.51 -6.62 -10.15
C LYS A 78 18.39 -7.96 -9.41
N ASN A 79 19.29 -8.23 -8.47
CA ASN A 79 19.31 -9.42 -7.63
C ASN A 79 18.24 -9.43 -6.53
N LEU A 80 17.71 -8.27 -6.12
CA LEU A 80 16.64 -8.15 -5.12
C LEU A 80 15.24 -8.15 -5.75
N ALA A 81 15.12 -7.82 -7.04
CA ALA A 81 13.83 -7.73 -7.71
C ALA A 81 12.94 -9.00 -7.60
N PRO A 82 13.46 -10.23 -7.78
CA PRO A 82 12.64 -11.45 -7.60
C PRO A 82 12.02 -11.57 -6.19
N HIS A 83 12.79 -11.18 -5.17
CA HIS A 83 12.38 -11.22 -3.77
C HIS A 83 11.31 -10.16 -3.46
N VAL A 84 11.47 -8.96 -4.02
CA VAL A 84 10.43 -7.91 -3.96
C VAL A 84 9.14 -8.39 -4.63
N HIS A 85 9.22 -9.04 -5.79
CA HIS A 85 8.03 -9.60 -6.45
C HIS A 85 7.34 -10.68 -5.62
N ALA A 86 8.09 -11.53 -4.91
CA ALA A 86 7.51 -12.56 -4.05
C ALA A 86 6.73 -11.95 -2.87
N ILE A 87 7.31 -10.96 -2.19
CA ILE A 87 6.63 -10.21 -1.12
C ILE A 87 5.40 -9.49 -1.67
N TYR A 88 5.52 -8.82 -2.83
CA TYR A 88 4.40 -8.14 -3.47
C TYR A 88 3.26 -9.12 -3.80
N ALA A 89 3.57 -10.26 -4.43
CA ALA A 89 2.58 -11.26 -4.80
C ALA A 89 1.86 -11.83 -3.57
N PHE A 90 2.59 -12.11 -2.48
CA PHE A 90 2.00 -12.53 -1.21
C PHE A 90 1.00 -11.52 -0.68
N SER A 91 1.41 -10.26 -0.55
CA SER A 91 0.54 -9.23 0.00
C SER A 91 -0.64 -8.96 -0.93
N ARG A 92 -0.42 -8.93 -2.25
CA ARG A 92 -1.44 -8.61 -3.27
C ARG A 92 -2.58 -9.60 -3.26
N ILE A 93 -2.27 -10.89 -3.18
CA ILE A 93 -3.30 -11.94 -3.12
C ILE A 93 -4.07 -11.85 -1.80
N ALA A 94 -3.39 -11.59 -0.67
CA ALA A 94 -4.06 -11.39 0.61
C ALA A 94 -4.99 -10.16 0.61
N ASP A 95 -4.55 -9.03 0.03
CA ASP A 95 -5.37 -7.84 -0.21
C ASP A 95 -6.56 -8.15 -1.11
N ASP A 96 -6.37 -8.94 -2.18
CA ASP A 96 -7.47 -9.40 -3.05
C ASP A 96 -8.49 -10.25 -2.26
N TYR A 97 -8.07 -11.15 -1.36
CA TYR A 97 -9.00 -11.86 -0.47
C TYR A 97 -9.74 -10.91 0.48
N ALA A 98 -9.04 -9.89 0.98
CA ALA A 98 -9.66 -8.86 1.78
C ALA A 98 -10.56 -7.94 0.96
N ASP A 99 -10.53 -7.91 -0.36
CA ASP A 99 -11.40 -7.05 -1.19
C ASP A 99 -12.46 -7.84 -2.01
N GLU A 100 -12.38 -9.17 -2.04
CA GLU A 100 -13.30 -10.08 -2.75
C GLU A 100 -14.76 -9.86 -2.31
N GLY A 101 -15.53 -9.07 -3.08
CA GLY A 101 -16.94 -8.81 -2.81
C GLY A 101 -17.39 -7.35 -2.91
N TYR A 102 -16.46 -6.39 -3.04
CA TYR A 102 -16.81 -4.99 -3.32
C TYR A 102 -17.26 -4.81 -4.78
N SER A 103 -18.53 -5.10 -5.07
CA SER A 103 -19.17 -4.65 -6.32
C SER A 103 -19.77 -3.26 -6.08
N LEU A 104 -19.23 -2.24 -6.75
CA LEU A 104 -19.73 -0.85 -6.68
C LEU A 104 -21.19 -0.70 -7.17
N ASN A 105 -21.76 -1.77 -7.74
CA ASN A 105 -23.06 -1.77 -8.41
C ASN A 105 -24.19 -2.40 -7.60
N GLU A 106 -23.91 -2.98 -6.44
CA GLU A 106 -24.93 -3.64 -5.62
C GLU A 106 -24.95 -3.00 -4.23
N LYS A 107 -26.04 -2.31 -3.91
CA LYS A 107 -26.46 -1.94 -2.54
C LYS A 107 -26.79 -3.19 -1.70
N GLU A 108 -26.12 -4.30 -1.95
CA GLU A 108 -26.27 -5.50 -1.13
C GLU A 108 -25.48 -5.27 0.14
N ARG A 109 -26.15 -5.40 1.28
CA ARG A 109 -25.46 -5.65 2.56
C ARG A 109 -24.43 -6.74 2.28
N GLU A 110 -23.19 -6.54 2.72
CA GLU A 110 -22.20 -7.61 2.63
C GLU A 110 -22.82 -8.86 3.27
N ASP A 111 -23.04 -9.88 2.45
CA ASP A 111 -23.56 -11.15 2.93
C ASP A 111 -22.55 -11.70 3.94
N GLU A 112 -23.03 -12.06 5.13
CA GLU A 112 -22.22 -12.66 6.19
C GLU A 112 -21.41 -13.85 5.66
N GLN A 113 -21.96 -14.58 4.68
CA GLN A 113 -21.28 -15.66 4.00
C GLN A 113 -20.10 -15.19 3.13
N LYS A 114 -20.22 -14.06 2.42
CA LYS A 114 -19.12 -13.45 1.65
C LYS A 114 -18.01 -13.00 2.61
N ARG A 115 -18.37 -12.33 3.72
CA ARG A 115 -17.43 -11.89 4.76
C ARG A 115 -16.66 -13.07 5.37
N LYS A 116 -17.38 -14.12 5.77
CA LYS A 116 -16.79 -15.34 6.31
C LYS A 116 -15.80 -15.98 5.34
N LYS A 117 -16.17 -16.07 4.05
CA LYS A 117 -15.27 -16.60 3.02
C LYS A 117 -13.98 -15.79 2.88
N ARG A 118 -14.03 -14.45 2.94
CA ARG A 118 -12.82 -13.59 2.92
C ARG A 118 -11.90 -13.90 4.10
N LEU A 119 -12.48 -14.03 5.31
CA LEU A 119 -11.73 -14.37 6.52
C LEU A 119 -11.12 -15.77 6.45
N ASP A 120 -11.88 -16.77 6.00
CA ASP A 120 -11.41 -18.16 5.83
C ASP A 120 -10.25 -18.24 4.81
N SER A 121 -10.31 -17.45 3.72
CA SER A 121 -9.21 -17.34 2.75
C SER A 121 -7.96 -16.74 3.38
N LEU A 122 -8.09 -15.69 4.20
CA LEU A 122 -6.97 -15.08 4.92
C LEU A 122 -6.39 -16.03 5.98
N ASP A 123 -7.22 -16.82 6.66
CA ASP A 123 -6.79 -17.85 7.60
C ASP A 123 -6.03 -18.98 6.91
N THR A 124 -6.51 -19.43 5.75
CA THR A 124 -5.79 -20.40 4.91
C THR A 124 -4.44 -19.84 4.45
N TRP A 125 -4.41 -18.58 4.02
CA TRP A 125 -3.19 -17.91 3.60
C TRP A 125 -2.18 -17.76 4.75
N ARG A 126 -2.67 -17.50 5.98
CA ARG A 126 -1.84 -17.52 7.19
C ARG A 126 -1.31 -18.92 7.49
N ALA A 127 -2.11 -19.97 7.36
CA ALA A 127 -1.65 -21.34 7.59
C ALA A 127 -0.50 -21.72 6.63
N TYR A 128 -0.60 -21.33 5.36
CA TYR A 128 0.47 -21.52 4.37
C TYR A 128 1.76 -20.74 4.70
N LEU A 129 1.63 -19.56 5.30
CA LEU A 129 2.77 -18.79 5.80
C LEU A 129 3.46 -19.47 6.99
N LEU A 130 2.70 -20.11 7.87
CA LEU A 130 3.24 -20.71 9.10
C LEU A 130 3.76 -22.14 8.91
N ASP A 131 3.18 -22.90 7.97
CA ASP A 131 3.60 -24.26 7.65
C ASP A 131 3.80 -24.43 6.13
N PRO A 132 5.06 -24.40 5.64
CA PRO A 132 5.38 -24.61 4.23
C PRO A 132 4.84 -25.92 3.65
N LYS A 133 4.60 -26.96 4.47
CA LYS A 133 4.08 -28.26 4.02
C LYS A 133 2.66 -28.15 3.47
N LEU A 134 1.87 -27.22 4.00
CA LEU A 134 0.48 -27.01 3.58
C LEU A 134 0.38 -26.36 2.19
N CYS A 135 1.45 -25.73 1.72
CA CYS A 135 1.48 -24.96 0.49
C CYS A 135 2.62 -25.33 -0.45
N ALA A 136 3.14 -26.55 -0.36
CA ALA A 136 4.30 -27.02 -1.15
C ALA A 136 4.13 -26.90 -2.68
N LYS A 137 2.90 -26.70 -3.18
CA LYS A 137 2.58 -26.50 -4.60
C LYS A 137 2.17 -25.07 -4.95
N ASN A 138 2.14 -24.15 -3.99
CA ASN A 138 1.76 -22.78 -4.23
C ASN A 138 3.00 -21.95 -4.67
N PRO A 139 3.04 -21.43 -5.91
CA PRO A 139 4.19 -20.66 -6.40
C PRO A 139 4.60 -19.50 -5.50
N VAL A 140 3.61 -18.80 -4.93
CA VAL A 140 3.87 -17.61 -4.14
C VAL A 140 4.58 -17.98 -2.86
N PHE A 141 4.13 -19.03 -2.18
CA PHE A 141 4.79 -19.50 -0.95
C PHE A 141 6.13 -20.18 -1.20
N LEU A 142 6.32 -20.87 -2.34
CA LEU A 142 7.63 -21.39 -2.71
C LEU A 142 8.67 -20.27 -2.84
N ALA A 143 8.35 -19.21 -3.60
CA ALA A 143 9.24 -18.05 -3.75
C ALA A 143 9.37 -17.22 -2.47
N LEU A 144 8.29 -17.11 -1.68
CA LEU A 144 8.29 -16.36 -0.43
C LEU A 144 9.13 -17.03 0.65
N HIS A 145 8.98 -18.34 0.87
CA HIS A 145 9.74 -19.06 1.88
C HIS A 145 11.25 -19.06 1.58
N ASP A 146 11.65 -19.25 0.31
CA ASP A 146 13.05 -19.07 -0.10
C ASP A 146 13.56 -17.65 0.22
N THR A 147 12.73 -16.64 -0.05
CA THR A 147 13.06 -15.24 0.25
C THR A 147 13.18 -14.99 1.76
N ILE A 148 12.26 -15.54 2.57
CA ILE A 148 12.27 -15.44 4.03
C ILE A 148 13.55 -16.04 4.59
N GLU A 149 13.92 -17.25 4.15
CA GLU A 149 15.13 -17.94 4.62
C GLU A 149 16.40 -17.18 4.21
N LYS A 150 16.51 -16.77 2.95
CA LYS A 150 17.72 -16.12 2.41
C LYS A 150 18.03 -14.77 3.05
N PHE A 151 17.00 -14.01 3.40
CA PHE A 151 17.15 -12.67 4.00
C PHE A 151 16.82 -12.64 5.49
N GLN A 152 16.49 -13.79 6.09
CA GLN A 152 16.09 -13.91 7.50
C GLN A 152 14.96 -12.93 7.83
N LEU A 153 13.94 -12.88 6.98
CA LEU A 153 12.82 -11.96 7.12
C LEU A 153 11.97 -12.37 8.34
N PRO A 154 11.71 -11.48 9.30
CA PRO A 154 10.91 -11.84 10.46
C PRO A 154 9.47 -12.19 10.04
N LEU A 155 9.03 -13.40 10.40
CA LEU A 155 7.73 -13.91 10.00
C LEU A 155 6.57 -13.04 10.52
N ASN A 156 6.77 -12.38 11.68
CA ASN A 156 5.77 -11.51 12.27
C ASN A 156 5.39 -10.34 11.36
N LEU A 157 6.31 -9.85 10.51
CA LEU A 157 6.02 -8.78 9.56
C LEU A 157 4.95 -9.19 8.55
N PHE A 158 4.93 -10.46 8.15
CA PHE A 158 3.92 -10.99 7.24
C PHE A 158 2.60 -11.28 7.95
N THR A 159 2.65 -11.79 9.18
CA THR A 159 1.43 -12.00 9.96
C THR A 159 0.75 -10.69 10.32
N ASP A 160 1.52 -9.63 10.59
CA ASP A 160 1.01 -8.28 10.83
C ASP A 160 0.23 -7.76 9.61
N LEU A 161 0.76 -7.95 8.39
CA LEU A 161 0.04 -7.61 7.15
C LEU A 161 -1.28 -8.37 7.04
N LEU A 162 -1.29 -9.67 7.35
CA LEU A 162 -2.52 -10.47 7.35
C LEU A 162 -3.52 -10.00 8.40
N ASP A 163 -3.07 -9.53 9.55
CA ASP A 163 -3.94 -8.93 10.56
C ASP A 163 -4.52 -7.60 10.09
N ALA A 164 -3.77 -6.77 9.37
CA ALA A 164 -4.30 -5.57 8.74
C ALA A 164 -5.38 -5.91 7.69
N PHE A 165 -5.13 -6.89 6.82
CA PHE A 165 -6.12 -7.34 5.83
C PHE A 165 -7.38 -7.92 6.48
N LYS A 166 -7.26 -8.66 7.58
CA LYS A 166 -8.42 -9.09 8.35
C LYS A 166 -9.13 -7.91 8.99
N GLN A 167 -8.41 -6.96 9.56
CA GLN A 167 -8.99 -5.75 10.14
C GLN A 167 -9.78 -4.97 9.08
N ASP A 168 -9.29 -4.90 7.84
CA ASP A 168 -10.01 -4.31 6.71
C ASP A 168 -11.35 -5.00 6.41
N VAL A 169 -11.49 -6.31 6.65
CA VAL A 169 -12.77 -7.02 6.50
C VAL A 169 -13.75 -6.70 7.63
N LEU A 170 -13.25 -6.34 8.81
CA LEU A 170 -14.03 -6.29 10.04
C LEU A 170 -14.34 -4.86 10.52
N LYS A 171 -13.53 -3.87 10.16
CA LYS A 171 -13.51 -2.55 10.79
C LYS A 171 -13.52 -1.43 9.76
N ASP A 172 -14.43 -0.48 9.94
CA ASP A 172 -14.64 0.65 9.03
C ASP A 172 -14.62 2.03 9.72
N ARG A 173 -14.52 2.06 11.06
CA ARG A 173 -14.40 3.25 11.92
C ARG A 173 -13.32 3.05 12.97
N TYR A 174 -12.67 4.15 13.35
CA TYR A 174 -11.59 4.17 14.34
C TYR A 174 -11.96 5.11 15.48
N LYS A 175 -11.90 4.60 16.72
CA LYS A 175 -12.32 5.34 17.92
C LYS A 175 -11.46 6.57 18.15
N ASN A 176 -10.14 6.40 18.01
CA ASN A 176 -9.13 7.40 18.30
C ASN A 176 -7.91 7.24 17.39
N PHE A 177 -6.97 8.18 17.48
CA PHE A 177 -5.78 8.17 16.63
C PHE A 177 -4.85 6.98 16.93
N GLU A 178 -4.84 6.48 18.17
CA GLU A 178 -4.07 5.29 18.55
C GLU A 178 -4.52 4.06 17.75
N GLU A 179 -5.82 3.85 17.55
CA GLU A 179 -6.31 2.76 16.72
C GLU A 179 -5.90 2.90 15.23
N VAL A 180 -5.79 4.13 14.74
CA VAL A 180 -5.29 4.42 13.37
C VAL A 180 -3.80 4.09 13.28
N LEU A 181 -3.01 4.44 14.30
CA LEU A 181 -1.59 4.08 14.38
C LEU A 181 -1.39 2.57 14.50
N ASP A 182 -2.21 1.87 15.28
CA ASP A 182 -2.18 0.42 15.42
C ASP A 182 -2.47 -0.29 14.08
N TYR A 183 -3.37 0.28 13.28
CA TYR A 183 -3.56 -0.17 11.89
C TYR A 183 -2.30 0.06 11.06
N CYS A 184 -1.71 1.27 11.07
CA CYS A 184 -0.49 1.57 10.32
C CYS A 184 0.69 0.65 10.72
N LYS A 185 0.80 0.33 12.01
CA LYS A 185 1.82 -0.60 12.54
C LYS A 185 1.73 -1.99 11.90
N LYS A 186 0.55 -2.38 11.46
CA LYS A 186 0.28 -3.68 10.82
C LYS A 186 0.26 -3.60 9.29
N SER A 187 -0.30 -2.54 8.72
CA SER A 187 -0.51 -2.40 7.27
C SER A 187 0.70 -1.83 6.52
N ALA A 188 1.46 -0.94 7.18
CA ALA A 188 2.43 -0.06 6.54
C ALA A 188 3.87 -0.38 6.96
N ASN A 189 4.11 -0.34 8.27
CA ASN A 189 5.44 -0.49 8.87
C ASN A 189 6.13 -1.80 8.48
N PRO A 190 5.42 -2.95 8.40
CA PRO A 190 6.06 -4.21 8.04
C PRO A 190 6.68 -4.18 6.64
N ILE A 191 6.05 -3.51 5.67
CA ILE A 191 6.59 -3.40 4.31
C ILE A 191 7.95 -2.68 4.33
N GLY A 192 8.06 -1.60 5.10
CA GLY A 192 9.30 -0.84 5.15
C GLY A 192 10.43 -1.56 5.85
N ARG A 193 10.10 -2.30 6.91
CA ARG A 193 11.07 -3.18 7.55
C ARG A 193 11.51 -4.27 6.57
N LEU A 194 10.60 -4.92 5.85
CA LEU A 194 10.92 -5.94 4.84
C LEU A 194 11.89 -5.41 3.77
N VAL A 195 11.68 -4.19 3.26
CA VAL A 195 12.62 -3.57 2.30
C VAL A 195 14.00 -3.35 2.91
N LEU A 196 14.08 -2.94 4.17
CA LEU A 196 15.34 -2.80 4.90
C LEU A 196 16.05 -4.15 5.11
N TYR A 197 15.31 -5.21 5.44
CA TYR A 197 15.86 -6.57 5.56
C TYR A 197 16.43 -7.07 4.23
N LEU A 198 15.73 -6.87 3.10
CA LEU A 198 16.24 -7.23 1.78
C LEU A 198 17.57 -6.55 1.46
N HIS A 199 17.77 -5.32 1.95
CA HIS A 199 19.01 -4.56 1.79
C HIS A 199 19.99 -4.73 2.95
N ARG A 200 19.70 -5.57 3.95
CA ARG A 200 20.52 -5.81 5.15
C ARG A 200 20.86 -4.53 5.93
N GLN A 201 19.94 -3.55 5.96
CA GLN A 201 20.10 -2.26 6.62
C GLN A 201 19.09 -2.11 7.77
N THR A 202 19.29 -2.92 8.83
CA THR A 202 18.29 -3.20 9.88
C THR A 202 18.74 -2.81 11.29
N THR A 203 19.52 -1.73 11.45
CA THR A 203 19.79 -1.18 12.79
C THR A 203 18.48 -0.70 13.43
N ASP A 204 18.39 -0.67 14.76
CA ASP A 204 17.19 -0.21 15.48
C ASP A 204 16.75 1.19 15.04
N LEU A 205 17.73 2.09 14.84
CA LEU A 205 17.49 3.43 14.31
C LEU A 205 16.85 3.38 12.91
N GLN A 206 17.36 2.52 12.02
CA GLN A 206 16.82 2.37 10.67
C GLN A 206 15.38 1.83 10.69
N LEU A 207 15.12 0.79 11.49
CA LEU A 207 13.80 0.18 11.60
C LEU A 207 12.77 1.18 12.17
N LEU A 208 13.10 1.87 13.27
CA LEU A 208 12.22 2.88 13.88
C LEU A 208 11.99 4.07 12.94
N SER A 209 13.03 4.54 12.25
CA SER A 209 12.90 5.66 11.32
C SER A 209 12.08 5.27 10.08
N SER A 210 12.18 4.02 9.64
CA SER A 210 11.33 3.44 8.60
C SER A 210 9.87 3.43 9.03
N ASP A 211 9.56 2.97 10.24
CA ASP A 211 8.20 2.97 10.77
C ASP A 211 7.57 4.37 10.75
N PHE A 212 8.32 5.41 11.12
CA PHE A 212 7.84 6.80 11.03
C PHE A 212 7.50 7.21 9.59
N ILE A 213 8.37 6.90 8.62
CA ILE A 213 8.10 7.19 7.20
C ILE A 213 6.89 6.38 6.71
N CYS A 214 6.82 5.09 7.02
CA CYS A 214 5.73 4.20 6.60
C CYS A 214 4.39 4.69 7.15
N THR A 215 4.32 4.95 8.45
CA THR A 215 3.12 5.48 9.10
C THR A 215 2.73 6.82 8.47
N ALA A 216 3.68 7.73 8.24
CA ALA A 216 3.39 9.02 7.62
C ALA A 216 2.84 8.88 6.19
N LEU A 217 3.36 7.95 5.39
CA LEU A 217 2.83 7.64 4.04
C LEU A 217 1.40 7.08 4.12
N GLN A 218 1.10 6.21 5.09
CA GLN A 218 -0.24 5.63 5.27
C GLN A 218 -1.26 6.72 5.59
N LEU A 219 -0.91 7.59 6.54
CA LEU A 219 -1.75 8.71 6.91
C LEU A 219 -1.93 9.69 5.75
N ALA A 220 -0.86 10.02 5.00
CA ALA A 220 -0.97 10.86 3.81
C ALA A 220 -1.95 10.28 2.77
N ASN A 221 -1.93 8.96 2.56
CA ASN A 221 -2.91 8.27 1.71
C ASN A 221 -4.33 8.40 2.26
N PHE A 222 -4.56 8.18 3.55
CA PHE A 222 -5.89 8.37 4.15
C PHE A 222 -6.43 9.78 3.94
N TRP A 223 -5.58 10.81 4.12
CA TRP A 223 -5.99 12.20 3.95
C TRP A 223 -6.27 12.55 2.49
N GLN A 224 -5.51 12.00 1.55
CA GLN A 224 -5.70 12.14 0.11
C GLN A 224 -6.97 11.43 -0.38
N ASP A 225 -7.32 10.30 0.22
CA ASP A 225 -8.28 9.33 -0.32
C ASP A 225 -9.65 9.33 0.36
N ILE A 226 -9.92 10.29 1.25
CA ILE A 226 -11.21 10.41 1.98
C ILE A 226 -12.42 10.22 1.05
N SER A 227 -12.47 10.91 -0.10
CA SER A 227 -13.59 10.79 -1.05
C SER A 227 -13.72 9.42 -1.74
N ILE A 228 -12.64 8.64 -1.82
CA ILE A 228 -12.62 7.26 -2.31
C ILE A 228 -13.04 6.30 -1.20
N ASP A 229 -12.47 6.45 0.00
CA ASP A 229 -12.74 5.57 1.14
C ASP A 229 -14.21 5.63 1.58
N LEU A 230 -14.83 6.80 1.51
CA LEU A 230 -16.27 6.96 1.76
C LEU A 230 -17.12 6.12 0.80
N LYS A 231 -16.69 5.88 -0.45
CA LYS A 231 -17.43 4.99 -1.37
C LYS A 231 -17.39 3.52 -0.92
N LYS A 232 -16.41 3.15 -0.10
CA LYS A 232 -16.27 1.84 0.52
C LYS A 232 -16.86 1.79 1.93
N ASN A 233 -17.61 2.83 2.34
CA ASN A 233 -18.08 3.03 3.71
C ASN A 233 -16.96 2.99 4.75
N ARG A 234 -15.77 3.55 4.45
CA ARG A 234 -14.63 3.60 5.38
C ARG A 234 -14.27 5.02 5.78
N ILE A 235 -13.95 5.20 7.06
CA ILE A 235 -13.49 6.48 7.61
C ILE A 235 -12.29 6.22 8.53
N TYR A 236 -11.11 6.71 8.13
CA TYR A 236 -9.88 6.63 8.91
C TYR A 236 -9.62 7.86 9.79
N LEU A 237 -10.43 8.92 9.64
CA LEU A 237 -10.41 10.03 10.59
C LEU A 237 -10.83 9.52 11.98
N PRO A 238 -10.07 9.81 13.05
CA PRO A 238 -10.44 9.39 14.40
C PRO A 238 -11.78 9.97 14.83
N LYS A 239 -12.64 9.12 15.38
CA LYS A 239 -14.00 9.52 15.75
C LYS A 239 -14.03 10.57 16.86
N ASP A 240 -13.20 10.43 17.88
CA ASP A 240 -13.06 11.41 18.96
C ASP A 240 -12.60 12.79 18.45
N GLU A 241 -11.67 12.82 17.50
CA GLU A 241 -11.22 14.05 16.87
C GLU A 241 -12.29 14.63 15.94
N MET A 242 -13.02 13.79 15.20
CA MET A 242 -14.20 14.24 14.46
C MET A 242 -15.23 14.91 15.37
N GLU A 243 -15.51 14.33 16.54
CA GLU A 243 -16.42 14.90 17.55
C GLU A 243 -15.88 16.23 18.10
N GLN A 244 -14.59 16.30 18.44
CA GLN A 244 -13.93 17.52 18.92
C GLN A 244 -14.05 18.68 17.92
N TYR A 245 -13.85 18.39 16.63
CA TYR A 245 -13.97 19.37 15.56
C TYR A 245 -15.42 19.54 15.06
N LYS A 246 -16.40 18.83 15.61
CA LYS A 246 -17.82 18.87 15.22
C LYS A 246 -18.04 18.52 13.75
N VAL A 247 -17.35 17.49 13.27
CA VAL A 247 -17.50 16.91 11.93
C VAL A 247 -18.27 15.60 12.06
N SER A 248 -19.42 15.50 11.40
CA SER A 248 -20.25 14.28 11.47
C SER A 248 -19.98 13.34 10.29
N GLU A 249 -20.24 12.04 10.45
CA GLU A 249 -20.19 11.11 9.31
C GLU A 249 -21.18 11.51 8.20
N ALA A 250 -22.38 11.96 8.57
CA ALA A 250 -23.39 12.40 7.62
C ALA A 250 -22.87 13.55 6.73
N GLU A 251 -22.11 14.48 7.32
CA GLU A 251 -21.44 15.56 6.60
C GLU A 251 -20.39 15.02 5.61
N LEU A 252 -19.57 14.05 6.04
CA LEU A 252 -18.57 13.42 5.18
C LEU A 252 -19.22 12.69 3.99
N PHE A 253 -20.25 11.88 4.24
CA PHE A 253 -20.98 11.16 3.17
C PHE A 253 -21.74 12.10 2.23
N ALA A 254 -22.26 13.21 2.73
CA ALA A 254 -22.83 14.28 1.91
C ALA A 254 -21.77 15.07 1.13
N ARG A 255 -20.48 14.83 1.39
CA ARG A 255 -19.33 15.58 0.87
C ARG A 255 -19.44 17.08 1.14
N HIS A 256 -20.04 17.44 2.27
CA HIS A 256 -20.18 18.83 2.67
C HIS A 256 -18.83 19.31 3.24
N PHE A 257 -18.20 20.24 2.54
CA PHE A 257 -16.91 20.82 2.96
C PHE A 257 -17.14 22.03 3.86
N SER A 258 -16.87 21.87 5.16
CA SER A 258 -16.96 22.94 6.17
C SER A 258 -15.59 23.44 6.62
N SER A 259 -15.55 24.59 7.30
CA SER A 259 -14.35 25.07 7.99
C SER A 259 -13.87 24.10 9.06
N ASN A 260 -14.81 23.42 9.75
CA ASN A 260 -14.52 22.43 10.76
C ASN A 260 -13.77 21.22 10.17
N PHE A 261 -14.24 20.70 9.03
CA PHE A 261 -13.55 19.63 8.30
C PHE A 261 -12.15 20.07 7.85
N ARG A 262 -12.03 21.30 7.30
CA ARG A 262 -10.73 21.86 6.91
C ARG A 262 -9.76 21.88 8.10
N ASP A 263 -10.22 22.34 9.26
CA ASP A 263 -9.38 22.50 10.44
C ASP A 263 -8.99 21.14 11.04
N LEU A 264 -9.89 20.15 11.03
CA LEU A 264 -9.60 18.75 11.38
C LEU A 264 -8.54 18.15 10.44
N LEU A 265 -8.73 18.28 9.12
CA LEU A 265 -7.79 17.69 8.17
C LEU A 265 -6.43 18.41 8.21
N SER A 266 -6.41 19.72 8.43
CA SER A 266 -5.20 20.50 8.67
C SER A 266 -4.42 19.98 9.88
N PHE A 267 -5.12 19.69 10.98
CA PHE A 267 -4.51 19.09 12.18
C PHE A 267 -3.88 17.71 11.88
N GLN A 268 -4.59 16.84 11.16
CA GLN A 268 -4.06 15.53 10.77
C GLN A 268 -2.88 15.61 9.80
N VAL A 269 -2.91 16.54 8.85
CA VAL A 269 -1.80 16.80 7.93
C VAL A 269 -0.57 17.25 8.70
N LYS A 270 -0.71 18.20 9.63
CA LYS A 270 0.41 18.68 10.46
C LYS A 270 1.04 17.53 11.27
N ARG A 271 0.22 16.71 11.92
CA ARG A 271 0.68 15.52 12.67
C ARG A 271 1.44 14.55 11.76
N THR A 272 0.99 14.39 10.52
CA THR A 272 1.66 13.53 9.52
C THR A 272 3.00 14.11 9.07
N GLU A 273 3.11 15.43 8.95
CA GLU A 273 4.38 16.12 8.65
C GLU A 273 5.43 15.88 9.74
N GLU A 274 5.02 15.92 11.02
CA GLU A 274 5.92 15.65 12.16
C GLU A 274 6.48 14.21 12.12
N LEU A 275 5.68 13.23 11.68
CA LEU A 275 6.14 11.85 11.49
C LEU A 275 7.15 11.73 10.35
N PHE A 276 6.92 12.40 9.22
CA PHE A 276 7.92 12.47 8.15
C PHE A 276 9.22 13.09 8.66
N ASP A 277 9.16 14.16 9.46
CA ASP A 277 10.34 14.83 9.99
C ASP A 277 11.13 13.92 10.96
N LYS A 278 10.44 13.15 11.81
CA LYS A 278 11.07 12.11 12.66
C LYS A 278 11.76 11.02 11.86
N GLY A 279 11.11 10.53 10.80
CA GLY A 279 11.65 9.45 9.96
C GLY A 279 12.78 9.87 9.02
N LYS A 280 12.95 11.18 8.76
CA LYS A 280 13.91 11.73 7.80
C LYS A 280 15.35 11.25 8.02
N VAL A 281 15.75 11.01 9.28
CA VAL A 281 17.09 10.52 9.62
C VAL A 281 17.44 9.20 8.93
N LEU A 282 16.44 8.36 8.60
CA LEU A 282 16.64 7.11 7.87
C LEU A 282 17.48 7.33 6.62
N ILE A 283 17.11 8.33 5.81
CA ILE A 283 17.71 8.59 4.50
C ILE A 283 19.21 8.75 4.63
N ASP A 284 19.68 9.36 5.71
CA ASP A 284 21.10 9.61 5.93
C ASP A 284 21.91 8.35 6.28
N THR A 285 21.26 7.40 6.95
CA THR A 285 21.87 6.13 7.38
C THR A 285 21.96 5.11 6.24
N LEU A 286 21.24 5.31 5.15
CA LEU A 286 21.13 4.32 4.08
C LEU A 286 22.26 4.38 3.05
N GLU A 287 22.56 3.25 2.42
CA GLU A 287 23.47 3.15 1.28
C GLU A 287 22.76 3.39 -0.06
N TRP A 288 23.52 3.76 -1.09
CA TRP A 288 23.02 3.85 -2.46
C TRP A 288 22.81 2.43 -3.02
N PRO A 289 21.75 2.14 -3.82
CA PRO A 289 20.73 3.06 -4.34
C PRO A 289 19.52 3.28 -3.44
N LEU A 290 19.33 2.47 -2.40
CA LEU A 290 18.16 2.52 -1.53
C LEU A 290 17.94 3.92 -0.91
N LYS A 291 19.02 4.60 -0.52
CA LYS A 291 18.99 6.00 -0.06
C LYS A 291 18.22 6.94 -1.01
N LEU A 292 18.41 6.81 -2.32
CA LEU A 292 17.71 7.62 -3.31
C LEU A 292 16.23 7.26 -3.39
N GLU A 293 15.91 5.96 -3.34
CA GLU A 293 14.53 5.47 -3.38
C GLU A 293 13.72 5.95 -2.16
N ILE A 294 14.29 5.84 -0.95
CA ILE A 294 13.64 6.35 0.27
C ILE A 294 13.52 7.88 0.24
N ALA A 295 14.53 8.59 -0.28
CA ALA A 295 14.46 10.04 -0.45
C ALA A 295 13.31 10.46 -1.38
N LEU A 296 13.15 9.78 -2.51
CA LEU A 296 12.05 10.03 -3.45
C LEU A 296 10.69 9.73 -2.81
N THR A 297 10.59 8.62 -2.09
CA THR A 297 9.38 8.22 -1.35
C THR A 297 8.99 9.26 -0.32
N TRP A 298 9.94 9.69 0.51
CA TRP A 298 9.75 10.71 1.54
C TRP A 298 9.29 12.04 0.95
N TYR A 299 9.96 12.53 -0.11
CA TYR A 299 9.55 13.76 -0.79
C TYR A 299 8.20 13.62 -1.51
N GLY A 300 7.90 12.44 -2.05
CA GLY A 300 6.61 12.13 -2.67
C GLY A 300 5.46 12.29 -1.68
N GLY A 301 5.58 11.67 -0.49
CA GLY A 301 4.61 11.81 0.60
C GLY A 301 4.43 13.26 1.06
N LYS A 302 5.54 13.99 1.33
CA LYS A 302 5.47 15.42 1.67
C LYS A 302 4.82 16.25 0.57
N THR A 303 5.05 15.93 -0.70
CA THR A 303 4.43 16.64 -1.83
C THR A 303 2.93 16.37 -1.92
N ILE A 304 2.44 15.18 -1.56
CA ILE A 304 1.00 14.92 -1.43
C ILE A 304 0.40 15.82 -0.34
N LEU A 305 1.03 15.93 0.83
CA LEU A 305 0.56 16.83 1.89
C LEU A 305 0.55 18.30 1.43
N ASP A 306 1.58 18.74 0.70
CA ASP A 306 1.60 20.08 0.08
C ASP A 306 0.45 20.29 -0.91
N LYS A 307 0.07 19.27 -1.68
CA LYS A 307 -1.07 19.34 -2.60
C LYS A 307 -2.40 19.38 -1.86
N ILE A 308 -2.55 18.64 -0.77
CA ILE A 308 -3.73 18.72 0.11
C ILE A 308 -3.87 20.16 0.64
N LYS A 309 -2.77 20.76 1.12
CA LYS A 309 -2.76 22.17 1.58
C LYS A 309 -3.16 23.14 0.47
N LYS A 310 -2.66 22.94 -0.77
CA LYS A 310 -2.97 23.80 -1.93
C LYS A 310 -4.44 23.78 -2.35
N ILE A 311 -5.15 22.67 -2.15
CA ILE A 311 -6.60 22.59 -2.37
C ILE A 311 -7.40 23.01 -1.12
N ASN A 312 -6.76 23.72 -0.18
CA ASN A 312 -7.34 24.14 1.10
C ASN A 312 -7.98 22.97 1.86
N TYR A 313 -7.33 21.81 1.84
CA TYR A 313 -7.77 20.58 2.51
C TYR A 313 -9.10 19.99 2.01
N ASN A 314 -9.64 20.42 0.87
CA ASN A 314 -10.91 19.91 0.36
C ASN A 314 -10.77 18.55 -0.36
N THR A 315 -10.36 17.51 0.38
CA THR A 315 -10.17 16.14 -0.17
C THR A 315 -11.49 15.36 -0.32
N LEU A 316 -12.59 15.91 0.18
CA LEU A 316 -13.96 15.46 -0.09
C LEU A 316 -14.36 15.69 -1.56
N ALA A 317 -13.95 16.82 -2.14
CA ALA A 317 -14.24 17.18 -3.52
C ALA A 317 -13.14 16.77 -4.50
N PHE A 318 -11.87 16.92 -4.10
CA PHE A 318 -10.74 16.71 -4.98
C PHE A 318 -9.74 15.73 -4.39
N ARG A 319 -9.37 14.71 -5.15
CA ARG A 319 -8.25 13.86 -4.79
C ARG A 319 -6.95 14.44 -5.37
N PRO A 320 -6.03 14.98 -4.56
CA PRO A 320 -4.71 15.34 -5.07
C PRO A 320 -4.01 14.08 -5.59
N LYS A 321 -3.10 14.19 -6.56
CA LYS A 321 -2.26 13.09 -7.05
C LYS A 321 -0.89 13.62 -7.41
N LEU A 322 0.16 12.80 -7.37
CA LEU A 322 1.37 13.16 -8.10
C LEU A 322 1.15 12.94 -9.59
N GLY A 323 1.79 13.77 -10.39
CA GLY A 323 1.82 13.64 -11.84
C GLY A 323 3.25 13.70 -12.35
N TYR A 324 3.42 13.44 -13.64
CA TYR A 324 4.71 13.49 -14.32
C TYR A 324 5.46 14.82 -14.12
N LYS A 325 4.75 15.93 -13.91
CA LYS A 325 5.35 17.26 -13.65
C LYS A 325 6.05 17.36 -12.30
N ASP A 326 5.69 16.54 -11.32
CA ASP A 326 6.33 16.54 -10.00
C ASP A 326 7.65 15.79 -10.02
N VAL A 327 7.81 14.81 -10.91
CA VAL A 327 8.96 13.89 -10.98
C VAL A 327 10.30 14.63 -11.06
N PRO A 328 10.51 15.62 -11.97
CA PRO A 328 11.79 16.34 -12.01
C PRO A 328 12.12 17.08 -10.71
N SER A 329 11.11 17.68 -10.07
CA SER A 329 11.28 18.37 -8.79
C SER A 329 11.66 17.41 -7.67
N LEU A 330 11.01 16.25 -7.62
CA LEU A 330 11.28 15.20 -6.63
C LEU A 330 12.69 14.64 -6.80
N LEU A 331 13.11 14.31 -8.03
CA LEU A 331 14.46 13.88 -8.33
C LEU A 331 15.49 14.94 -7.95
N PHE A 332 15.29 16.20 -8.36
CA PHE A 332 16.21 17.29 -8.03
C PHE A 332 16.36 17.48 -6.52
N LYS A 333 15.25 17.53 -5.77
CA LYS A 333 15.26 17.68 -4.31
C LYS A 333 15.97 16.51 -3.64
N SER A 334 15.67 15.28 -4.06
CA SER A 334 16.26 14.05 -3.51
C SER A 334 17.77 14.00 -3.75
N LEU A 335 18.22 14.25 -4.98
CA LEU A 335 19.64 14.30 -5.32
C LEU A 335 20.36 15.43 -4.59
N ARG A 336 19.78 16.63 -4.53
CA ARG A 336 20.35 17.76 -3.78
C ARG A 336 20.50 17.45 -2.29
N MET A 337 19.53 16.79 -1.68
CA MET A 337 19.59 16.36 -0.29
C MET A 337 20.75 15.39 -0.06
N ILE A 338 20.92 14.41 -0.95
CA ILE A 338 22.00 13.42 -0.88
C ILE A 338 23.38 14.07 -1.12
N CYS A 339 23.51 14.95 -2.12
CA CYS A 339 24.77 15.59 -2.50
C CYS A 339 25.25 16.63 -1.48
N ARG A 340 24.35 17.46 -0.92
CA ARG A 340 24.73 18.50 0.08
C ARG A 340 25.43 17.92 1.29
N LYS A 341 25.10 16.68 1.66
CA LYS A 341 25.70 16.03 2.82
C LYS A 341 27.09 15.45 2.53
N LYS A 342 27.38 15.09 1.28
CA LYS A 342 28.73 14.65 0.85
C LYS A 342 29.75 15.81 0.88
N ALA A 343 29.29 17.06 0.81
CA ALA A 343 30.14 18.25 0.89
C ALA A 343 30.41 18.74 2.32
N ASN A 344 29.64 18.26 3.32
CA ASN A 344 29.75 18.62 4.73
C ASN A 344 30.37 17.50 5.60
N ARG A 345 30.81 16.41 4.98
CA ARG A 345 31.61 15.33 5.57
C ARG A 345 32.96 15.34 4.88
#